data_AF-A0A382PDG6-F1
#
_entry.id   AF-A0A382PDG6-F1
#
_cell.length_a   1.000
_cell.length_b   1.000
_cell.length_c   1.000
_cell.angle_alpha   90.00
_cell.angle_beta   90.00
_cell.angle_gamma   90.00
#
_symmetry.space_group_name_H-M   'P 1'
#
loop_
_entity.id
_entity.type
_entity.pdbx_description
1 polymer ?
#
loop_
_entity_poly.entity_id
_entity_poly.type
_entity_poly.pdbx_seq_one_letter_code
_entity_poly.pdbx_strand_id
1 'polypeptide(L)' 'MENTSTLKILSWNVNGLRAAAKKGFLQWVVQEKPDILCIQETKLSPDQLPFDLQHVEGYYLYINSAVRKGYSGVALYTK' A
#
# COMPACT_ATOMS: atom_id res chain seq x y z
N MET A 1 23.84 -3.36 -24.39
CA MET A 1 23.70 -2.52 -23.18
C MET A 1 22.90 -3.35 -22.20
N GLU A 2 23.45 -3.73 -21.06
CA GLU A 2 22.69 -4.45 -20.03
C GLU A 2 21.57 -3.52 -19.55
N ASN A 3 20.34 -3.91 -19.83
CA ASN A 3 19.16 -3.23 -19.32
C ASN A 3 18.94 -3.68 -17.86
N THR A 4 19.80 -3.23 -16.95
CA THR A 4 19.57 -3.45 -15.52
C THR A 4 18.42 -2.54 -15.10
N SER A 5 17.21 -3.10 -15.14
CA SER A 5 16.02 -2.44 -14.62
C SER A 5 16.23 -2.24 -13.12
N THR A 6 16.43 -1.00 -12.68
CA THR A 6 16.60 -0.67 -11.27
C THR A 6 15.31 -0.96 -10.51
N LEU A 7 15.37 -1.88 -9.54
CA LEU A 7 14.26 -2.19 -8.66
C LEU A 7 13.98 -1.03 -7.71
N LYS A 8 12.77 -0.48 -7.72
CA LYS A 8 12.32 0.58 -6.82
C LYS A 8 11.46 0.01 -5.68
N ILE A 9 12.01 0.00 -4.47
CA ILE A 9 11.32 -0.41 -3.25
C ILE A 9 11.09 0.81 -2.36
N LEU A 10 9.84 1.04 -1.96
CA LEU A 10 9.46 2.13 -1.05
C LEU A 10 8.85 1.57 0.23
N SER A 11 9.08 2.25 1.35
CA SER A 11 8.47 1.93 2.63
C SER A 11 7.90 3.20 3.26
N TRP A 12 6.63 3.15 3.67
CA TRP A 12 5.94 4.29 4.24
C TRP A 12 4.99 3.89 5.37
N ASN A 13 5.25 4.43 6.56
CA ASN A 13 4.28 4.44 7.64
C ASN A 13 3.26 5.57 7.40
N VAL A 14 2.02 5.18 7.10
CA VAL A 14 0.96 6.10 6.67
C VAL A 14 0.08 6.60 7.82
N ASN A 15 0.27 6.09 9.04
CA ASN A 15 -0.57 6.41 10.20
C ASN A 15 -2.08 6.37 9.90
N GLY A 16 -2.53 5.30 9.23
CA GLY A 16 -3.92 5.09 8.82
C GLY A 16 -4.11 5.18 7.30
N LEU A 17 -4.22 4.03 6.64
CA LEU A 17 -4.27 3.94 5.18
C LEU A 17 -5.54 4.59 4.58
N ARG A 18 -6.67 4.55 5.27
CA ARG A 18 -7.90 5.25 4.81
C ARG A 18 -7.74 6.77 4.83
N ALA A 19 -7.05 7.31 5.83
CA ALA A 19 -6.79 8.74 5.90
C ALA A 19 -5.82 9.16 4.79
N ALA A 20 -4.80 8.35 4.51
CA ALA A 20 -3.88 8.56 3.39
C ALA A 20 -4.61 8.49 2.02
N ALA A 21 -5.52 7.52 1.83
CA ALA A 21 -6.33 7.40 0.61
C ALA A 21 -7.14 8.67 0.32
N LYS A 22 -7.77 9.24 1.34
CA LYS A 22 -8.49 10.53 1.23
C LYS A 22 -7.59 11.72 0.88
N LYS A 23 -6.26 11.58 1.04
CA LYS A 23 -5.25 12.62 0.80
C LYS A 23 -4.39 12.33 -0.44
N GLY A 24 -4.88 11.51 -1.37
CA GLY A 24 -4.23 11.30 -2.67
C GLY A 24 -3.19 10.17 -2.69
N PHE A 25 -3.18 9.25 -1.71
CA PHE A 25 -2.28 8.09 -1.70
C PHE A 25 -2.30 7.32 -3.02
N LEU A 26 -3.48 6.97 -3.55
CA LEU A 26 -3.60 6.18 -4.78
C LEU A 26 -3.03 6.90 -6.00
N GLN A 27 -3.32 8.21 -6.12
CA GLN A 27 -2.74 9.04 -7.18
C GLN A 27 -1.21 9.05 -7.11
N TRP A 28 -0.66 9.17 -5.90
CA TRP A 28 0.78 9.12 -5.69
C TRP A 28 1.38 7.76 -6.08
N VAL A 29 0.73 6.64 -5.73
CA VAL A 29 1.21 5.29 -6.12
C VAL A 29 1.28 5.14 -7.64
N VAL A 30 0.24 5.58 -8.37
CA VAL A 30 0.19 5.51 -9.84
C VAL A 30 1.25 6.39 -10.50
N GLN A 31 1.61 7.52 -9.88
CA GLN A 31 2.66 8.42 -10.37
C GLN A 31 4.07 7.87 -10.09
N GLU A 32 4.29 7.39 -8.87
CA GLU A 32 5.62 6.96 -8.39
C GLU A 32 6.04 5.58 -8.96
N LYS A 33 5.05 4.71 -9.23
CA LYS A 33 5.20 3.38 -9.83
C LYS A 33 6.27 2.47 -9.20
N PRO A 34 6.33 2.32 -7.86
CA PRO A 34 7.29 1.44 -7.20
C PRO A 34 7.10 -0.02 -7.63
N ASP A 35 8.15 -0.82 -7.67
CA ASP A 35 8.00 -2.27 -7.89
C ASP A 35 7.45 -2.95 -6.64
N ILE A 36 7.87 -2.48 -5.46
CA ILE A 36 7.37 -2.94 -4.16
C ILE A 36 7.10 -1.71 -3.27
N LEU A 37 5.90 -1.65 -2.68
CA LEU A 37 5.50 -0.63 -1.72
C LEU A 37 5.04 -1.28 -0.41
N CYS A 38 5.85 -1.09 0.63
CA CYS A 38 5.59 -1.54 1.98
C CYS A 38 4.86 -0.44 2.77
N ILE A 39 3.67 -0.72 3.27
CA ILE A 39 2.87 0.20 4.07
C ILE A 39 2.76 -0.30 5.50
N GLN A 40 3.01 0.59 6.46
CA GLN A 40 2.85 0.30 7.90
C GLN A 40 1.82 1.22 8.55
N GLU A 41 1.31 0.79 9.70
CA GLU A 41 0.21 1.42 10.42
C GLU A 41 -1.02 1.62 9.53
N THR A 42 -1.44 0.56 8.83
CA THR A 42 -2.64 0.62 7.99
C THR A 42 -3.89 0.93 8.82
N LYS A 43 -3.93 0.46 10.07
CA LYS A 43 -5.05 0.59 11.03
C LYS A 43 -6.37 0.12 10.42
N LEU A 44 -6.28 -0.87 9.53
CA LEU A 44 -7.37 -1.46 8.79
C LEU A 44 -7.70 -2.84 9.36
N SER A 45 -8.99 -3.12 9.42
CA SER A 45 -9.52 -4.47 9.55
C SER A 45 -9.97 -4.96 8.16
N PRO A 46 -9.95 -6.27 7.86
CA PRO A 46 -10.26 -6.79 6.52
C PRO A 46 -11.63 -6.36 5.99
N ASP A 47 -12.62 -6.22 6.88
CA ASP A 47 -13.98 -5.75 6.60
C ASP A 47 -14.06 -4.26 6.20
N GLN A 48 -12.99 -3.49 6.42
CA GLN A 48 -12.98 -2.04 6.22
C GLN A 48 -12.12 -1.58 5.04
N LEU A 49 -11.62 -2.50 4.23
CA LEU A 49 -10.71 -2.21 3.12
C LEU A 49 -11.50 -1.74 1.89
N PRO A 50 -11.36 -0.48 1.45
CA PRO A 50 -12.07 0.05 0.27
C PRO A 50 -11.65 -0.64 -1.02
N PHE A 51 -12.57 -0.78 -1.98
CA PHE A 51 -12.34 -1.45 -3.26
C PHE A 51 -11.13 -0.88 -4.03
N ASP A 52 -10.97 0.44 -4.08
CA ASP A 52 -9.88 1.09 -4.81
C ASP A 52 -8.50 0.86 -4.17
N LEU A 53 -8.47 0.60 -2.86
CA LEU A 53 -7.23 0.19 -2.18
C LEU A 53 -6.93 -1.28 -2.41
N GLN A 54 -7.93 -2.11 -2.75
CA GLN A 54 -7.74 -3.52 -3.09
C GLN A 54 -7.23 -3.71 -4.52
N HIS A 55 -7.72 -2.88 -5.44
CA HIS A 55 -7.53 -3.05 -6.88
C HIS A 55 -6.78 -1.85 -7.45
N VAL A 56 -5.51 -1.71 -7.05
CA VAL A 56 -4.59 -0.79 -7.71
C VAL A 56 -4.12 -1.46 -8.99
N GLU A 57 -4.38 -0.83 -10.14
CA GLU A 57 -4.05 -1.40 -11.44
C GLU A 57 -2.58 -1.78 -11.55
N GLY A 58 -2.31 -3.03 -11.94
CA GLY A 58 -0.96 -3.56 -12.08
C GLY A 58 -0.26 -3.93 -10.77
N TYR A 59 -0.97 -3.95 -9.63
CA TYR A 59 -0.42 -4.38 -8.34
C TYR A 59 -1.23 -5.51 -7.71
N TYR A 60 -0.53 -6.51 -7.19
CA TYR A 60 -1.04 -7.42 -6.18
C TYR A 60 -0.98 -6.76 -4.80
N LEU A 61 -1.98 -7.07 -3.96
CA LEU A 61 -2.06 -6.59 -2.60
C LEU A 61 -2.02 -7.75 -1.59
N TYR A 62 -1.13 -7.64 -0.62
CA TYR A 62 -1.08 -8.51 0.55
C TYR A 62 -1.27 -7.68 1.82
N ILE A 63 -2.11 -8.13 2.75
CA ILE A 63 -2.40 -7.40 3.98
C ILE A 63 -2.27 -8.34 5.18
N ASN A 64 -1.68 -7.82 6.25
CA ASN A 64 -1.74 -8.42 7.57
C ASN A 64 -2.32 -7.39 8.56
N SER A 65 -3.56 -7.62 8.98
CA SER A 65 -4.28 -6.73 9.91
C SER A 65 -3.98 -7.12 11.35
N ALA A 66 -3.94 -6.14 12.26
CA ALA A 66 -3.81 -6.46 13.69
C ALA A 66 -5.12 -7.01 14.26
N VAL A 67 -5.01 -7.80 15.34
CA VAL A 67 -6.17 -8.32 16.08
C VAL A 67 -7.01 -7.19 16.70
N ARG A 68 -6.35 -6.18 17.26
CA ARG A 68 -7.03 -5.01 17.82
C ARG A 68 -7.43 -4.03 16.71
N LYS A 69 -8.73 -3.72 16.61
CA LYS A 69 -9.26 -2.75 15.64
C LYS A 69 -8.60 -1.38 15.78
N GLY A 70 -8.28 -0.76 14.64
CA GLY A 70 -7.67 0.58 14.58
C GLY A 70 -6.22 0.65 15.08
N TYR A 71 -5.59 -0.48 15.37
CA TYR A 71 -4.22 -0.56 15.86
C TYR A 71 -3.33 -1.26 14.82
N SER A 72 -2.09 -0.78 14.63
CA SER A 72 -1.06 -1.40 13.79
C SER A 72 -1.55 -1.84 12.38
N GLY A 73 -1.01 -2.93 11.84
CA GLY A 73 -1.33 -3.48 10.51
C GLY A 73 -0.35 -3.04 9.43
N VAL A 74 -0.11 -3.95 8.47
CA VAL A 74 0.77 -3.73 7.31
C VAL A 74 0.09 -4.13 6.01
N ALA A 75 0.52 -3.52 4.90
CA ALA A 75 0.14 -3.89 3.55
C ALA A 75 1.36 -3.88 2.63
N LEU A 76 1.33 -4.69 1.58
CA LEU A 76 2.34 -4.77 0.54
C LEU A 76 1.65 -4.66 -0.82
N TYR A 77 2.01 -3.66 -1.61
CA TYR A 77 1.70 -3.64 -3.04
C TYR A 77 2.94 -4.08 -3.81
N THR A 78 2.77 -5.01 -4.75
CA THR A 78 3.85 -5.44 -5.66
C THR A 78 3.32 -5.59 -7.07
N LYS A 79 4.13 -5.25 -8.08
CA LYS A 79 3.83 -5.62 -9.47
C LYS A 79 3.83 -7.13 -9.65
#